data_AF-A0A846CH19-F1
#
_entry.id   AF-A0A846CH19-F1
#
_cell.length_a   1.000
_cell.length_b   1.000
_cell.length_c   1.000
_cell.angle_alpha   90.00
_cell.angle_beta   90.00
_cell.angle_gamma   90.00
#
_symmetry.space_group_name_H-M   'P 1'
#
loop_
_entity.id
_entity.type
_entity.pdbx_description
1 polymer ?
#
loop_
_entity_poly.entity_id
_entity_poly.type
_entity_poly.pdbx_seq_one_letter_code
_entity_poly.pdbx_strand_id
1 'polypeptide(L)'
;MTQMIKRKKILNNNLLILHLIGIGLVILPAVVIGILIITYSVNIPYWDQWNLMPHLFIKISQNSLSWQDLIAQHNESRKLFPRLIFLGLAYLTNWDVRYEMLAIFLLACLVSLNIYRLNRLTVKFKIFPTLLIAFLANILIFSAIQYDNWFWGIQLVVFMPIACITTAISVVYSRLNLRYKFLICMMLCIISTFSYSNGMIAWVIILPVLTLVAAKSRSDLLKQKWLFLGWIAVFITI
;
A
#
# COMPACT_ATOMS: atom_id res chain seq x y z
N MET A 1 -47.24 3.31 -23.46
CA MET A 1 -46.36 3.86 -22.39
C MET A 1 -45.87 2.79 -21.40
N THR A 2 -46.73 1.86 -20.99
CA THR A 2 -46.47 0.81 -19.97
C THR A 2 -45.40 -0.23 -20.35
N GLN A 3 -45.32 -0.64 -21.63
CA GLN A 3 -44.29 -1.59 -22.10
C GLN A 3 -42.87 -0.98 -22.11
N MET A 4 -42.72 0.30 -22.45
CA MET A 4 -41.42 0.99 -22.39
C MET A 4 -40.88 1.10 -20.96
N ILE A 5 -41.76 1.41 -19.99
CA ILE A 5 -41.38 1.49 -18.57
C ILE A 5 -40.96 0.10 -18.05
N LYS A 6 -41.70 -0.95 -18.41
CA LYS A 6 -41.36 -2.34 -18.03
C LYS A 6 -40.03 -2.78 -18.64
N ARG A 7 -39.78 -2.47 -19.93
CA ARG A 7 -38.51 -2.78 -20.61
C ARG A 7 -37.32 -2.03 -20.00
N LYS A 8 -37.49 -0.75 -19.66
CA LYS A 8 -36.46 0.06 -19.00
C LYS A 8 -36.14 -0.45 -17.59
N LYS A 9 -37.15 -0.90 -16.84
CA LYS A 9 -36.98 -1.51 -15.50
C LYS A 9 -36.23 -2.85 -15.55
N ILE A 10 -36.57 -3.72 -16.52
CA ILE A 10 -35.87 -5.00 -16.72
C ILE A 10 -34.40 -4.78 -17.13
N LEU A 11 -34.14 -3.83 -18.05
CA LEU A 11 -32.78 -3.50 -18.48
C LEU A 11 -31.92 -2.98 -17.30
N ASN A 12 -32.51 -2.16 -16.43
CA ASN A 12 -31.83 -1.63 -15.24
C ASN A 12 -31.51 -2.72 -14.21
N ASN A 13 -32.43 -3.68 -14.02
CA ASN A 13 -32.20 -4.83 -13.14
C ASN A 13 -31.08 -5.73 -13.66
N ASN A 14 -31.02 -6.00 -14.97
CA ASN A 14 -29.95 -6.80 -15.57
C ASN A 14 -28.59 -6.08 -15.45
N LEU A 15 -28.56 -4.75 -15.60
CA LEU A 15 -27.35 -3.96 -15.41
C LEU A 15 -26.85 -3.99 -13.96
N LEU A 16 -27.78 -3.93 -12.99
CA LEU A 16 -27.46 -4.05 -11.57
C LEU A 16 -26.86 -5.43 -11.25
N ILE A 17 -27.46 -6.50 -11.77
CA ILE A 17 -26.97 -7.88 -11.56
C ILE A 17 -25.55 -8.04 -12.12
N LEU A 18 -25.32 -7.59 -13.37
CA LEU A 18 -23.98 -7.61 -13.97
C LEU A 18 -22.96 -6.80 -13.15
N HIS A 19 -23.40 -5.69 -12.58
CA HIS A 19 -22.55 -4.86 -11.72
C HIS A 19 -22.16 -5.59 -10.42
N LEU A 20 -23.11 -6.24 -9.77
CA LEU A 20 -22.87 -7.04 -8.56
C LEU A 20 -21.95 -8.23 -8.83
N ILE A 21 -22.17 -8.94 -9.94
CA ILE A 21 -21.30 -10.03 -10.38
C ILE A 21 -19.88 -9.51 -10.61
N GLY A 22 -19.74 -8.36 -11.29
CA GLY A 22 -18.43 -7.74 -11.54
C GLY A 22 -17.70 -7.35 -10.25
N ILE A 23 -18.41 -6.78 -9.27
CA ILE A 23 -17.83 -6.47 -7.95
C ILE A 23 -17.42 -7.77 -7.22
N GLY A 24 -18.27 -8.80 -7.26
CA GLY A 24 -17.96 -10.10 -6.68
C GLY A 24 -16.68 -10.70 -7.27
N LEU A 25 -16.52 -10.67 -8.59
CA LEU A 25 -15.31 -11.12 -9.28
C LEU A 25 -14.07 -10.30 -8.87
N VAL A 26 -14.20 -8.98 -8.74
CA VAL A 26 -13.09 -8.10 -8.30
C VAL A 26 -12.62 -8.45 -6.89
N ILE A 27 -13.54 -8.76 -5.97
CA ILE A 27 -13.21 -9.04 -4.56
C ILE A 27 -12.75 -10.50 -4.36
N LEU A 28 -13.15 -11.42 -5.25
CA LEU A 28 -12.89 -12.86 -5.15
C LEU A 28 -11.40 -13.20 -4.87
N PRO A 29 -10.39 -12.66 -5.59
CA PRO A 29 -8.99 -12.97 -5.32
C PRO A 29 -8.57 -12.63 -3.87
N ALA A 30 -9.00 -11.49 -3.35
CA ALA A 30 -8.68 -11.08 -1.97
C ALA A 30 -9.34 -12.01 -0.95
N VAL A 31 -10.59 -12.43 -1.19
CA VAL A 31 -11.29 -13.38 -0.32
C VAL A 31 -10.60 -14.74 -0.32
N VAL A 32 -10.21 -15.24 -1.50
CA VAL A 32 -9.48 -16.51 -1.62
C VAL A 32 -8.15 -16.44 -0.84
N ILE A 33 -7.33 -15.42 -1.05
CA ILE A 33 -6.07 -15.27 -0.30
C ILE A 33 -6.33 -15.12 1.21
N GLY A 34 -7.35 -14.35 1.62
CA GLY A 34 -7.72 -14.22 3.02
C GLY A 34 -8.09 -15.57 3.65
N ILE A 35 -8.88 -16.40 2.96
CA ILE A 35 -9.21 -17.76 3.40
C ILE A 35 -7.95 -18.62 3.50
N LEU A 36 -7.06 -18.56 2.50
CA LEU A 36 -5.81 -19.32 2.51
C LEU A 36 -4.90 -18.92 3.67
N ILE A 37 -4.77 -17.63 3.96
CA ILE A 37 -3.99 -17.15 5.11
C ILE A 37 -4.60 -17.65 6.42
N ILE A 38 -5.91 -17.51 6.62
CA ILE A 38 -6.56 -17.99 7.86
C ILE A 38 -6.42 -19.51 8.02
N THR A 39 -6.49 -20.26 6.93
CA THR A 39 -6.48 -21.73 6.95
C THR A 39 -5.07 -22.31 7.13
N TYR A 40 -4.07 -21.70 6.49
CA TYR A 40 -2.72 -22.26 6.37
C TYR A 40 -1.63 -21.47 7.09
N SER A 41 -1.95 -20.32 7.72
CA SER A 41 -0.94 -19.57 8.48
C SER A 41 -0.50 -20.34 9.73
N VAL A 42 0.81 -20.38 9.93
CA VAL A 42 1.45 -21.06 11.06
C VAL A 42 2.20 -20.01 11.87
N ASN A 43 2.07 -20.06 13.20
CA ASN A 43 2.79 -19.16 14.09
C ASN A 43 4.23 -19.66 14.33
N ILE A 44 5.04 -19.65 13.27
CA ILE A 44 6.46 -19.99 13.35
C ILE A 44 7.22 -18.99 12.48
N PRO A 45 8.27 -18.32 13.01
CA PRO A 45 9.08 -17.41 12.23
C PRO A 45 9.86 -18.16 11.13
N TYR A 46 10.09 -17.48 10.02
CA TYR A 46 10.74 -18.06 8.84
C TYR A 46 11.95 -17.24 8.40
N TRP A 47 13.06 -17.92 8.08
CA TRP A 47 14.30 -17.33 7.55
C TRP A 47 14.76 -16.09 8.35
N ASP A 48 14.95 -14.94 7.69
CA ASP A 48 15.48 -13.70 8.27
C ASP A 48 14.67 -13.18 9.46
N GLN A 49 13.41 -13.61 9.60
CA GLN A 49 12.56 -13.23 10.71
C GLN A 49 13.10 -13.75 12.06
N TRP A 50 13.83 -14.88 12.06
CA TRP A 50 14.54 -15.39 13.24
C TRP A 50 15.62 -14.43 13.74
N ASN A 51 16.22 -13.65 12.85
CA ASN A 51 17.31 -12.73 13.20
C ASN A 51 16.80 -11.33 13.52
N LEU A 52 15.73 -10.89 12.84
CA LEU A 52 15.24 -9.51 12.96
C LEU A 52 14.55 -9.24 14.31
N MET A 53 13.54 -10.04 14.66
CA MET A 53 12.67 -9.77 15.81
C MET A 53 13.21 -10.30 17.13
N PRO A 54 13.67 -11.57 17.23
CA PRO A 54 14.28 -12.09 18.46
C PRO A 54 15.41 -11.23 19.01
N HIS A 55 16.27 -10.69 18.15
CA HIS A 55 17.35 -9.80 18.58
C HIS A 55 16.82 -8.53 19.28
N LEU A 56 15.72 -7.94 18.80
CA LEU A 56 15.10 -6.79 19.43
C LEU A 56 14.44 -7.18 20.77
N PHE A 57 13.79 -8.35 20.86
CA PHE A 57 13.21 -8.80 22.12
C PHE A 57 14.25 -9.10 23.19
N ILE A 58 15.40 -9.67 22.81
CA ILE A 58 16.52 -9.86 23.72
C ILE A 58 16.97 -8.51 24.30
N LYS A 59 17.15 -7.49 23.46
CA LYS A 59 17.53 -6.14 23.92
C LYS A 59 16.47 -5.48 24.78
N ILE A 60 15.18 -5.69 24.48
CA ILE A 60 14.08 -5.22 25.33
C ILE A 60 14.15 -5.91 26.70
N SER A 61 14.34 -7.24 26.74
CA SER A 61 14.43 -7.99 28.00
C SER A 61 15.63 -7.57 28.86
N GLN A 62 16.70 -7.10 28.23
CA GLN A 62 17.91 -6.59 28.88
C GLN A 62 17.83 -5.09 29.22
N ASN A 63 16.70 -4.41 28.95
CA ASN A 63 16.55 -2.96 29.06
C ASN A 63 17.65 -2.17 28.31
N SER A 64 18.16 -2.71 27.22
CA SER A 64 19.27 -2.16 26.43
C SER A 64 18.85 -1.67 25.04
N LEU A 65 17.54 -1.67 24.74
CA LEU A 65 17.02 -1.21 23.46
C LEU A 65 17.31 0.29 23.27
N SER A 66 18.06 0.61 22.22
CA SER A 66 18.39 1.99 21.85
C SER A 66 17.68 2.44 20.57
N TRP A 67 17.62 3.75 20.32
CA TRP A 67 17.12 4.30 19.05
C TRP A 67 17.95 3.82 17.85
N GLN A 68 19.25 3.62 18.04
CA GLN A 68 20.15 3.09 17.04
C GLN A 68 19.74 1.69 16.61
N ASP A 69 19.23 0.85 17.51
CA ASP A 69 18.77 -0.50 17.15
C ASP A 69 17.56 -0.51 16.22
N LEU A 70 16.70 0.52 16.34
CA LEU A 70 15.53 0.66 15.49
C LEU A 70 15.89 1.15 14.08
N ILE A 71 16.91 2.00 13.95
CA ILE A 71 17.32 2.60 12.67
C ILE A 71 18.48 1.83 12.00
N ALA A 72 19.17 0.97 12.75
CA ALA A 72 20.33 0.22 12.28
C ALA A 72 20.04 -0.52 10.97
N GLN A 73 20.98 -0.43 10.04
CA GLN A 73 20.89 -1.15 8.78
C GLN A 73 20.88 -2.66 9.05
N HIS A 74 19.94 -3.36 8.41
CA HIS A 74 19.89 -4.81 8.40
C HIS A 74 19.67 -5.26 6.96
N ASN A 75 20.63 -6.02 6.42
CA ASN A 75 20.79 -6.25 4.98
C ASN A 75 20.84 -4.90 4.24
N GLU A 76 20.12 -4.80 3.13
CA GLU A 76 20.11 -3.61 2.28
C GLU A 76 19.25 -2.45 2.81
N SER A 77 18.61 -2.57 3.97
CA SER A 77 17.57 -1.61 4.38
C SER A 77 17.64 -1.18 5.84
N ARG A 78 17.33 0.10 6.08
CA ARG A 78 17.03 0.64 7.41
C ARG A 78 15.54 0.49 7.69
N LYS A 79 15.15 -0.58 8.38
CA LYS A 79 13.75 -1.05 8.51
C LYS A 79 13.00 -0.42 9.68
N LEU A 80 13.10 0.90 9.89
CA LEU A 80 12.54 1.59 11.06
C LEU A 80 11.02 1.35 11.20
N PHE A 81 10.25 1.70 10.16
CA PHE A 81 8.78 1.63 10.25
C PHE A 81 8.27 0.19 10.37
N PRO A 82 8.78 -0.79 9.61
CA PRO A 82 8.43 -2.19 9.83
C PRO A 82 8.78 -2.68 11.23
N ARG A 83 9.96 -2.35 11.78
CA ARG A 83 10.33 -2.72 13.16
C ARG A 83 9.34 -2.17 14.18
N LEU A 84 8.89 -0.93 14.02
CA LEU A 84 7.88 -0.36 14.92
C LEU A 84 6.55 -1.12 14.84
N ILE A 85 6.12 -1.52 13.64
CA ILE A 85 4.90 -2.33 13.48
C ILE A 85 5.09 -3.72 14.09
N PHE A 86 6.21 -4.38 13.81
CA PHE A 86 6.48 -5.71 14.37
C PHE A 86 6.54 -5.67 15.90
N LEU A 87 7.19 -4.67 16.50
CA LEU A 87 7.22 -4.49 17.96
C LEU A 87 5.82 -4.24 18.52
N GLY A 88 5.02 -3.38 17.87
CA GLY A 88 3.64 -3.12 18.25
C GLY A 88 2.78 -4.39 18.20
N LEU A 89 2.85 -5.14 17.10
CA LEU A 89 2.15 -6.42 16.96
C LEU A 89 2.64 -7.43 18.00
N ALA A 90 3.93 -7.53 18.23
CA ALA A 90 4.50 -8.46 19.19
C ALA A 90 4.03 -8.19 20.62
N TYR A 91 3.99 -6.92 21.03
CA TYR A 91 3.47 -6.53 22.34
C TYR A 91 1.97 -6.82 22.50
N LEU A 92 1.18 -6.65 21.44
CA LEU A 92 -0.26 -6.87 21.46
C LEU A 92 -0.67 -8.35 21.36
N THR A 93 0.17 -9.20 20.77
CA THR A 93 -0.20 -10.57 20.38
C THR A 93 0.70 -11.64 21.00
N ASN A 94 1.63 -11.26 21.86
CA ASN A 94 2.72 -12.12 22.36
C ASN A 94 3.57 -12.71 21.23
N TRP A 95 3.87 -11.86 20.24
CA TRP A 95 4.63 -12.20 19.03
C TRP A 95 4.05 -13.39 18.25
N ASP A 96 2.77 -13.29 17.89
CA ASP A 96 2.16 -14.21 16.95
C ASP A 96 2.35 -13.72 15.51
N VAL A 97 3.19 -14.43 14.76
CA VAL A 97 3.62 -14.10 13.39
C VAL A 97 2.43 -14.06 12.41
N ARG A 98 1.32 -14.74 12.72
CA ARG A 98 0.12 -14.72 11.87
C ARG A 98 -0.49 -13.34 11.77
N TYR A 99 -0.31 -12.48 12.78
CA TYR A 99 -0.76 -11.08 12.71
C TYR A 99 0.12 -10.22 11.80
N GLU A 100 1.39 -10.59 11.62
CA GLU A 100 2.25 -9.97 10.61
C GLU A 100 1.77 -10.33 9.19
N MET A 101 1.38 -11.60 8.97
CA MET A 101 0.74 -12.06 7.73
C MET A 101 -0.58 -11.33 7.46
N LEU A 102 -1.39 -11.13 8.51
CA LEU A 102 -2.60 -10.32 8.42
C LEU A 102 -2.29 -8.86 8.04
N ALA A 103 -1.26 -8.26 8.62
CA ALA A 103 -0.85 -6.90 8.29
C ALA A 103 -0.40 -6.78 6.82
N ILE A 104 0.31 -7.79 6.29
CA ILE A 104 0.63 -7.88 4.85
C ILE A 104 -0.65 -7.89 4.01
N PHE A 105 -1.62 -8.74 4.37
CA PHE A 105 -2.91 -8.83 3.67
C PHE A 105 -3.68 -7.51 3.69
N LEU A 106 -3.70 -6.79 4.83
CA LEU A 106 -4.33 -5.48 4.94
C LEU A 106 -3.63 -4.41 4.09
N LEU A 107 -2.30 -4.43 4.01
CA LEU A 107 -1.55 -3.56 3.10
C LEU A 107 -1.87 -3.87 1.63
N ALA A 108 -1.99 -5.15 1.25
CA ALA A 108 -2.42 -5.54 -0.10
C ALA A 108 -3.85 -5.06 -0.41
N CYS A 109 -4.78 -5.12 0.56
CA CYS A 109 -6.11 -4.55 0.44
C CYS A 109 -6.09 -3.03 0.23
N LEU A 110 -5.23 -2.31 0.96
CA LEU A 110 -5.03 -0.87 0.77
C LEU A 110 -4.48 -0.56 -0.64
N VAL A 111 -3.51 -1.33 -1.12
CA VAL A 111 -2.98 -1.22 -2.49
C VAL A 111 -4.10 -1.45 -3.51
N SER A 112 -4.89 -2.50 -3.37
CA SER A 112 -6.05 -2.79 -4.22
C SER A 112 -7.04 -1.62 -4.27
N LEU A 113 -7.40 -1.08 -3.10
CA LEU A 113 -8.31 0.06 -3.00
C LEU A 113 -7.75 1.31 -3.69
N ASN A 114 -6.46 1.60 -3.49
CA ASN A 114 -5.79 2.72 -4.15
C ASN A 114 -5.78 2.54 -5.67
N ILE A 115 -5.44 1.35 -6.17
CA ILE A 115 -5.46 1.07 -7.62
C ILE A 115 -6.87 1.19 -8.18
N TYR A 116 -7.90 0.69 -7.49
CA TYR A 116 -9.29 0.87 -7.91
C TYR A 116 -9.68 2.35 -7.97
N ARG A 117 -9.30 3.13 -6.95
CA ARG A 117 -9.55 4.58 -6.92
C ARG A 117 -8.86 5.31 -8.08
N LEU A 118 -7.59 5.00 -8.34
CA LEU A 118 -6.83 5.58 -9.44
C LEU A 118 -7.42 5.20 -10.80
N ASN A 119 -7.83 3.94 -10.98
CA ASN A 119 -8.53 3.47 -12.16
C ASN A 119 -9.82 4.28 -12.43
N ARG A 120 -10.61 4.57 -11.38
CA ARG A 120 -11.81 5.42 -11.47
C ARG A 120 -11.55 6.87 -11.89
N LEU A 121 -10.36 7.39 -11.60
CA LEU A 121 -9.96 8.74 -11.98
C LEU A 121 -9.48 8.81 -13.44
N THR A 122 -8.86 7.75 -13.94
CA THR A 122 -8.28 7.69 -15.28
C THR A 122 -9.29 7.21 -16.34
N VAL A 123 -10.09 6.19 -16.02
CA VAL A 123 -11.03 5.57 -16.95
C VAL A 123 -12.39 6.27 -16.84
N LYS A 124 -12.65 7.21 -17.76
CA LYS A 124 -13.89 8.01 -17.80
C LYS A 124 -15.14 7.13 -17.86
N PHE A 125 -15.98 7.21 -16.81
CA PHE A 125 -17.40 6.81 -16.67
C PHE A 125 -17.90 5.47 -17.25
N LYS A 126 -17.04 4.60 -17.81
CA LYS A 126 -17.42 3.28 -18.31
C LYS A 126 -17.20 2.23 -17.24
N ILE A 127 -18.28 1.68 -16.73
CA ILE A 127 -18.25 0.74 -15.59
C ILE A 127 -17.53 -0.58 -15.92
N PHE A 128 -17.72 -1.11 -17.13
CA PHE A 128 -17.17 -2.41 -17.51
C PHE A 128 -15.64 -2.41 -17.61
N PRO A 129 -14.97 -1.49 -18.34
CA PRO A 129 -13.51 -1.40 -18.34
C PRO A 129 -12.92 -1.15 -16.95
N THR A 130 -13.57 -0.33 -16.12
CA THR A 130 -13.11 -0.12 -14.73
C THR A 130 -13.11 -1.43 -13.95
N LEU A 131 -14.21 -2.20 -13.99
CA LEU A 131 -14.29 -3.46 -13.27
C LEU A 131 -13.32 -4.51 -13.81
N LEU A 132 -13.13 -4.57 -15.13
CA LEU A 132 -12.17 -5.48 -15.75
C LEU A 132 -10.72 -5.17 -15.31
N ILE A 133 -10.31 -3.90 -15.35
CA ILE A 133 -8.96 -3.49 -14.90
C ILE A 133 -8.79 -3.77 -13.40
N ALA A 134 -9.83 -3.51 -12.59
CA ALA A 134 -9.79 -3.79 -11.16
C ALA A 134 -9.66 -5.29 -10.87
N PHE A 135 -10.36 -6.13 -11.65
CA PHE A 135 -10.29 -7.58 -11.54
C PHE A 135 -8.90 -8.09 -11.90
N LEU A 136 -8.35 -7.65 -13.04
CA LEU A 136 -6.99 -8.02 -13.46
C LEU A 136 -5.95 -7.56 -12.45
N ALA A 137 -6.08 -6.34 -11.92
CA ALA A 137 -5.21 -5.85 -10.86
C ALA A 137 -5.28 -6.73 -9.61
N ASN A 138 -6.48 -7.14 -9.17
CA ASN A 138 -6.63 -7.99 -7.99
C ASN A 138 -6.15 -9.42 -8.19
N ILE A 139 -6.24 -9.99 -9.39
CA ILE A 139 -5.57 -11.27 -9.69
C ILE A 139 -4.06 -11.16 -9.50
N LEU A 140 -3.45 -10.06 -9.93
CA LEU A 140 -2.00 -9.85 -9.80
C LEU A 140 -1.59 -9.54 -8.35
N ILE A 141 -2.34 -8.68 -7.66
CA ILE A 141 -2.07 -8.27 -6.28
C ILE A 141 -2.26 -9.44 -5.31
N PHE A 142 -3.31 -10.24 -5.49
CA PHE A 142 -3.68 -11.37 -4.63
C PHE A 142 -3.35 -12.72 -5.30
N SER A 143 -2.23 -12.78 -6.02
CA SER A 143 -1.83 -14.00 -6.71
C SER A 143 -1.30 -15.04 -5.72
N ALA A 144 -1.85 -16.26 -5.78
CA ALA A 144 -1.41 -17.37 -4.95
C ALA A 144 0.01 -17.87 -5.30
N ILE A 145 0.52 -17.55 -6.51
CA ILE A 145 1.90 -17.90 -6.90
C ILE A 145 2.93 -17.23 -6.00
N GLN A 146 2.57 -16.11 -5.36
CA GLN A 146 3.41 -15.37 -4.43
C GLN A 146 3.27 -15.91 -2.99
N TYR A 147 3.07 -17.22 -2.81
CA TYR A 147 2.80 -17.83 -1.49
C TYR A 147 3.86 -17.46 -0.45
N ASP A 148 5.14 -17.40 -0.82
CA ASP A 148 6.22 -16.95 0.07
C ASP A 148 5.94 -15.56 0.66
N ASN A 149 5.37 -14.65 -0.15
CA ASN A 149 5.05 -13.30 0.32
C ASN A 149 3.89 -13.26 1.32
N TRP A 150 2.98 -14.24 1.24
CA TRP A 150 1.79 -14.30 2.09
C TRP A 150 2.06 -14.95 3.44
N PHE A 151 2.90 -15.98 3.46
CA PHE A 151 3.18 -16.78 4.65
C PHE A 151 4.51 -16.42 5.33
N TRP A 152 5.24 -15.43 4.83
CA TRP A 152 6.45 -14.90 5.45
C TRP A 152 6.17 -13.54 6.10
N GLY A 153 6.01 -13.52 7.43
CA GLY A 153 5.61 -12.32 8.18
C GLY A 153 6.50 -11.10 7.98
N ILE A 154 7.80 -11.32 7.73
CA ILE A 154 8.74 -10.22 7.46
C ILE A 154 8.43 -9.47 6.16
N GLN A 155 7.67 -10.05 5.23
CA GLN A 155 7.37 -9.46 3.93
C GLN A 155 6.55 -8.18 4.01
N LEU A 156 6.05 -7.83 5.19
CA LEU A 156 5.53 -6.50 5.51
C LEU A 156 6.48 -5.38 5.07
N VAL A 157 7.80 -5.61 5.16
CA VAL A 157 8.81 -4.65 4.67
C VAL A 157 8.66 -4.33 3.18
N VAL A 158 8.25 -5.30 2.36
CA VAL A 158 8.11 -5.15 0.90
C VAL A 158 6.78 -4.53 0.51
N PHE A 159 5.69 -4.88 1.21
CA PHE A 159 4.36 -4.32 0.92
C PHE A 159 4.22 -2.86 1.36
N MET A 160 4.93 -2.44 2.40
CA MET A 160 4.81 -1.08 2.93
C MET A 160 5.20 0.02 1.91
N PRO A 161 6.35 -0.07 1.18
CA PRO A 161 6.65 0.84 0.07
C PRO A 161 5.57 0.90 -1.01
N ILE A 162 5.01 -0.25 -1.40
CA ILE A 162 3.97 -0.33 -2.45
C ILE A 162 2.70 0.40 -1.99
N ALA A 163 2.29 0.17 -0.74
CA ALA A 163 1.18 0.88 -0.12
C ALA A 163 1.45 2.39 -0.04
N CYS A 164 2.67 2.81 0.31
CA CYS A 164 3.07 4.22 0.36
C CYS A 164 3.00 4.88 -1.02
N ILE A 165 3.55 4.25 -2.06
CA ILE A 165 3.57 4.79 -3.43
C ILE A 165 2.15 4.94 -3.96
N THR A 166 1.32 3.89 -3.87
CA THR A 166 -0.06 3.93 -4.38
C THR A 166 -0.93 4.92 -3.60
N THR A 167 -0.71 5.06 -2.29
CA THR A 167 -1.37 6.08 -1.46
C THR A 167 -0.92 7.48 -1.84
N ALA A 168 0.38 7.70 -2.04
CA ALA A 168 0.94 9.00 -2.43
C ALA A 168 0.37 9.47 -3.77
N ILE A 169 0.32 8.59 -4.78
CA ILE A 169 -0.31 8.91 -6.07
C ILE A 169 -1.79 9.23 -5.86
N SER A 170 -2.51 8.46 -5.04
CA SER A 170 -3.93 8.73 -4.72
C SER A 170 -4.14 10.09 -4.02
N VAL A 171 -3.19 10.52 -3.18
CA VAL A 171 -3.18 11.83 -2.53
C VAL A 171 -2.92 12.95 -3.54
N VAL A 172 -2.06 12.75 -4.53
CA VAL A 172 -1.81 13.75 -5.59
C VAL A 172 -3.11 14.09 -6.34
N TYR A 173 -3.96 13.11 -6.61
CA TYR A 173 -5.28 13.33 -7.24
C TYR A 173 -6.39 13.79 -6.29
N SER A 174 -6.11 13.96 -4.99
CA SER A 174 -7.10 14.46 -4.04
C SER A 174 -7.40 15.96 -4.22
N ARG A 175 -8.42 16.44 -3.51
CA ARG A 175 -8.80 17.87 -3.48
C ARG A 175 -7.98 18.71 -2.48
N LEU A 176 -6.94 18.13 -1.87
CA LEU A 176 -6.10 18.82 -0.89
C LEU A 176 -5.31 19.98 -1.53
N ASN A 177 -4.93 20.95 -0.71
CA ASN A 177 -4.03 22.01 -1.14
C ASN A 177 -2.66 21.44 -1.50
N LEU A 178 -1.98 22.07 -2.44
CA LEU A 178 -0.70 21.57 -2.96
C LEU A 178 0.38 21.42 -1.88
N ARG A 179 0.44 22.32 -0.90
CA ARG A 179 1.35 22.19 0.25
C ARG A 179 1.14 20.89 1.04
N TYR A 180 -0.11 20.53 1.34
CA TYR A 180 -0.43 19.30 2.05
C TYR A 180 -0.16 18.06 1.20
N LYS A 181 -0.40 18.13 -0.11
CA LYS A 181 -0.01 17.04 -1.04
C LYS A 181 1.49 16.79 -0.97
N PHE A 182 2.31 17.84 -1.07
CA PHE A 182 3.76 17.73 -0.93
C PHE A 182 4.19 17.11 0.39
N LEU A 183 3.67 17.63 1.51
CA LEU A 183 4.04 17.13 2.85
C LEU A 183 3.66 15.67 3.05
N ILE A 184 2.42 15.28 2.67
CA ILE A 184 1.97 13.89 2.80
C ILE A 184 2.79 12.97 1.89
N CYS A 185 3.01 13.35 0.63
CA CYS A 185 3.83 12.57 -0.30
C CYS A 185 5.27 12.43 0.21
N MET A 186 5.87 13.48 0.76
CA MET A 186 7.21 13.45 1.32
C MET A 186 7.29 12.50 2.52
N MET A 187 6.32 12.58 3.43
CA MET A 187 6.23 11.66 4.57
C MET A 187 6.08 10.20 4.11
N LEU A 188 5.24 9.94 3.11
CA LEU A 188 5.09 8.59 2.54
C LEU A 188 6.37 8.10 1.86
N CYS A 189 7.14 8.98 1.20
CA CYS A 189 8.44 8.63 0.64
C CYS A 189 9.47 8.29 1.73
N ILE A 190 9.48 9.04 2.84
CA ILE A 190 10.34 8.74 4.00
C ILE A 190 9.96 7.37 4.57
N ILE A 191 8.66 7.13 4.82
CA ILE A 191 8.17 5.84 5.33
C ILE A 191 8.60 4.71 4.39
N SER A 192 8.39 4.88 3.09
CA SER A 192 8.80 3.93 2.05
C SER A 192 10.31 3.61 2.12
N THR A 193 11.18 4.62 2.13
CA THR A 193 12.65 4.44 2.18
C THR A 193 13.12 3.76 3.46
N PHE A 194 12.55 4.12 4.61
CA PHE A 194 12.85 3.50 5.90
C PHE A 194 12.03 2.23 6.19
N SER A 195 11.40 1.66 5.16
CA SER A 195 10.78 0.33 5.20
C SER A 195 11.61 -0.70 4.46
N TYR A 196 12.01 -0.36 3.23
CA TYR A 196 12.80 -1.23 2.37
C TYR A 196 13.57 -0.38 1.35
N SER A 197 14.75 -0.83 0.94
CA SER A 197 15.64 -0.10 0.02
C SER A 197 14.95 0.29 -1.28
N ASN A 198 14.15 -0.62 -1.86
CA ASN A 198 13.38 -0.34 -3.07
C ASN A 198 12.38 0.81 -2.89
N GLY A 199 12.05 1.17 -1.65
CA GLY A 199 11.21 2.30 -1.33
C GLY A 199 11.78 3.66 -1.75
N MET A 200 13.09 3.76 -2.02
CA MET A 200 13.70 4.97 -2.60
C MET A 200 13.11 5.34 -3.96
N ILE A 201 12.61 4.36 -4.73
CA ILE A 201 11.95 4.58 -6.02
C ILE A 201 10.73 5.52 -5.88
N ALA A 202 10.08 5.56 -4.71
CA ALA A 202 8.96 6.44 -4.43
C ALA A 202 9.30 7.92 -4.70
N TRP A 203 10.50 8.37 -4.35
CA TRP A 203 10.95 9.75 -4.55
C TRP A 203 10.98 10.15 -6.02
N VAL A 204 11.42 9.23 -6.87
CA VAL A 204 11.55 9.42 -8.32
C VAL A 204 10.21 9.34 -9.02
N ILE A 205 9.31 8.43 -8.60
CA ILE A 205 7.99 8.26 -9.22
C ILE A 205 7.03 9.39 -8.83
N ILE A 206 7.00 9.79 -7.56
CA ILE A 206 5.97 10.70 -7.06
C ILE A 206 6.22 12.13 -7.53
N LEU A 207 7.48 12.54 -7.68
CA LEU A 207 7.82 13.92 -8.04
C LEU A 207 7.26 14.33 -9.42
N PRO A 208 7.44 13.57 -10.52
CA PRO A 208 6.80 13.85 -11.81
C PRO A 208 5.27 13.82 -11.75
N VAL A 209 4.69 12.88 -11.00
CA VAL A 209 3.23 12.81 -10.87
C VAL A 209 2.68 14.07 -10.19
N LEU A 210 3.38 14.55 -9.16
CA LEU A 210 3.00 15.74 -8.43
C LEU A 210 3.17 17.00 -9.29
N THR A 211 4.25 17.13 -10.08
CA THR A 211 4.42 18.26 -11.01
C THR A 211 3.35 18.26 -12.10
N LEU A 212 3.10 17.12 -12.75
CA LEU A 212 2.18 17.01 -13.88
C LEU A 212 0.72 17.20 -13.48
N VAL A 213 0.30 16.66 -12.33
CA VAL A 213 -1.11 16.67 -11.91
C VAL A 213 -1.45 17.91 -11.10
N ALA A 214 -0.50 18.40 -10.29
CA ALA A 214 -0.81 19.48 -9.34
C ALA A 214 -0.44 20.88 -9.85
N ALA A 215 0.47 21.01 -10.81
CA ALA A 215 0.80 22.31 -11.37
C ALA A 215 -0.14 22.68 -12.52
N LYS A 216 -1.09 23.58 -12.24
CA LYS A 216 -1.99 24.14 -13.26
C LYS A 216 -1.31 25.21 -14.14
N SER A 217 -0.21 25.80 -13.68
CA SER A 217 0.57 26.83 -14.38
C SER A 217 2.04 26.78 -13.97
N ARG A 218 2.96 27.18 -14.87
CA ARG A 218 4.40 27.36 -14.58
C ARG A 218 4.65 28.33 -13.42
N SER A 219 3.76 29.31 -13.23
CA SER A 219 3.83 30.28 -12.13
C SER A 219 3.57 29.65 -10.75
N ASP A 220 2.74 28.61 -10.66
CA ASP A 220 2.47 27.89 -9.41
C ASP A 220 3.65 27.01 -9.00
N LEU A 221 4.36 26.44 -9.97
CA LEU A 221 5.62 25.71 -9.73
C LEU A 221 6.69 26.64 -9.15
N LEU A 222 6.87 27.83 -9.74
CA LEU A 222 7.85 28.83 -9.30
C LEU A 222 7.57 29.35 -7.88
N LYS A 223 6.28 29.54 -7.53
CA LYS A 223 5.86 29.90 -6.16
C LYS A 223 6.22 28.82 -5.13
N GLN A 224 6.43 27.58 -5.56
CA GLN A 224 6.70 26.44 -4.68
C GLN A 224 8.10 25.87 -4.82
N LYS A 225 9.03 26.61 -5.46
CA LYS A 225 10.45 26.23 -5.62
C LYS A 225 11.10 25.73 -4.32
N TRP A 226 10.73 26.31 -3.17
CA TRP A 226 11.25 25.91 -1.86
C TRP A 226 10.81 24.50 -1.43
N LEU A 227 9.60 24.07 -1.81
CA LEU A 227 9.14 22.70 -1.55
C LEU A 227 9.86 21.69 -2.42
N PHE A 228 10.17 22.04 -3.67
CA PHE A 228 10.99 21.22 -4.57
C PHE A 228 12.44 21.11 -4.09
N LEU A 229 13.05 22.23 -3.68
CA LEU A 229 14.38 22.24 -3.07
C LEU A 229 14.40 21.40 -1.78
N GLY A 230 13.37 21.54 -0.93
CA GLY A 230 13.19 20.71 0.25
C GLY A 230 13.09 19.22 -0.09
N TRP A 231 12.35 18.85 -1.14
CA TRP A 231 12.25 17.47 -1.61
C TRP A 231 13.60 16.89 -2.03
N ILE A 232 14.38 17.64 -2.82
CA ILE A 232 15.71 17.21 -3.27
C ILE A 232 16.68 17.14 -2.09
N ALA A 233 16.66 18.13 -1.20
CA ALA A 233 17.50 18.14 0.00
C ALA A 233 17.23 16.90 0.86
N VAL A 234 15.96 16.60 1.14
CA VAL A 234 15.58 15.43 1.92
C VAL A 234 15.99 14.14 1.19
N PHE A 235 15.77 14.03 -0.12
CA PHE A 235 16.17 12.86 -0.89
C PHE A 235 17.68 12.59 -0.84
N ILE A 236 18.51 13.63 -0.89
CA ILE A 236 19.97 13.50 -0.81
C ILE A 236 20.44 13.11 0.60
N THR A 237 19.71 13.51 1.64
CA THR A 237 20.11 13.26 3.05
C THR A 237 19.80 11.86 3.57
N ILE A 238 18.94 11.09 2.91
CA ILE A 238 18.43 9.79 3.42
C ILE A 238 19.26 8.63 2.87
#